data_AF-A0A2H0RC10-F1
#
_entry.id   AF-A0A2H0RC10-F1
#
_cell.length_a   1.000
_cell.length_b   1.000
_cell.length_c   1.000
_cell.angle_alpha   90.00
_cell.angle_beta   90.00
_cell.angle_gamma   90.00
#
_symmetry.space_group_name_H-M   'P 1'
#
loop_
_entity.id
_entity.type
_entity.pdbx_description
1 polymer ?
#
loop_
_entity_poly.entity_id
_entity_poly.type
_entity_poly.pdbx_seq_one_letter_code
_entity_poly.pdbx_strand_id
1 'polypeptide(L)' 'MKAKLTFDLPEDKSLYNACSHGLDWYLVALDMDNHLRSRLKSLPDDLTDAYSIIDDIRQQLHVYMADHGVSLEDVE' A
#
# COMPACT_ATOMS: atom_id res chain seq x y z
N MET A 1 13.01 -40.29 -3.43
CA MET A 1 12.73 -40.00 -2.00
C MET A 1 12.27 -38.55 -1.90
N LYS A 2 11.23 -38.24 -1.12
CA LYS A 2 10.78 -36.87 -0.84
C LYS A 2 11.09 -36.54 0.62
N ALA A 3 11.89 -35.52 0.87
CA ALA A 3 12.08 -34.95 2.19
C ALA A 3 11.24 -33.67 2.30
N LYS A 4 10.62 -33.45 3.47
CA LYS A 4 9.89 -32.23 3.80
C LYS A 4 10.54 -31.68 5.07
N LEU A 5 11.16 -30.48 4.98
CA LEU A 5 11.65 -29.79 6.16
C LEU A 5 10.46 -29.12 6.85
N THR A 6 10.26 -29.45 8.12
CA THR A 6 9.27 -28.80 8.98
C THR A 6 10.03 -27.97 9.99
N PHE A 7 9.85 -26.65 9.97
CA PHE A 7 10.36 -25.75 10.98
C PHE A 7 9.23 -25.37 11.93
N ASP A 8 9.50 -25.41 13.23
CA ASP A 8 8.69 -24.71 14.20
C ASP A 8 8.98 -23.22 14.05
N LEU A 9 7.98 -22.45 13.61
CA LEU A 9 8.09 -20.99 13.55
C LEU A 9 8.34 -20.45 14.96
N PRO A 10 9.10 -19.34 15.11
CA PRO A 10 9.31 -18.72 16.42
C PRO A 10 7.97 -18.39 17.09
N GLU A 11 7.96 -18.22 18.41
CA GLU A 11 6.78 -17.84 19.22
C GLU A 11 6.01 -16.65 18.60
N ASP A 12 6.70 -15.78 17.85
CA ASP A 12 6.19 -14.61 17.14
C ASP A 12 5.85 -14.85 15.65
N LYS A 13 5.23 -15.98 15.31
CA LYS A 13 4.76 -16.29 13.95
C LYS A 13 3.92 -15.17 13.31
N SER A 14 3.17 -14.41 14.11
CA SER A 14 2.38 -13.26 13.64
C SER A 14 3.27 -12.12 13.13
N LEU A 15 4.31 -11.75 13.87
CA LEU A 15 5.28 -10.72 13.47
C LEU A 15 6.08 -11.18 12.25
N TYR A 16 6.51 -12.46 12.23
CA TYR A 16 7.19 -13.02 11.07
C TYR A 16 6.32 -12.91 9.81
N ASN A 17 5.05 -13.32 9.89
CA ASN A 17 4.13 -13.20 8.77
C ASN A 17 3.96 -11.74 8.36
N ALA A 18 3.71 -10.83 9.31
CA ALA A 18 3.55 -9.40 9.05
C ALA A 18 4.77 -8.80 8.31
N CYS A 19 5.98 -9.13 8.75
CA CYS A 19 7.22 -8.71 8.07
C CYS A 19 7.36 -9.34 6.67
N SER A 20 6.97 -10.61 6.51
CA SER A 20 7.04 -11.30 5.22
C SER A 20 6.07 -10.77 4.16
N HIS A 21 5.02 -10.06 4.59
CA HIS A 21 4.01 -9.43 3.74
C HIS A 21 4.37 -8.00 3.33
N GLY A 22 5.63 -7.57 3.47
CA GLY A 22 6.05 -6.21 3.10
C GLY A 22 5.73 -5.84 1.65
N LEU A 23 5.95 -6.76 0.71
CA LEU A 23 5.57 -6.57 -0.70
C LEU A 23 4.05 -6.46 -0.87
N ASP A 24 3.28 -7.25 -0.14
CA ASP A 24 1.81 -7.21 -0.23
C ASP A 24 1.28 -5.85 0.25
N TRP A 25 1.84 -5.31 1.34
CA TRP A 25 1.51 -3.97 1.84
C TRP A 25 1.90 -2.85 0.87
N TYR A 26 3.07 -2.98 0.22
CA TYR A 26 3.48 -2.09 -0.86
C TYR A 26 2.46 -2.11 -2.01
N LEU A 27 2.03 -3.29 -2.45
CA LEU A 27 1.05 -3.44 -3.53
C LEU A 27 -0.31 -2.84 -3.16
N VAL A 28 -0.77 -3.01 -1.92
CA VAL A 28 -2.00 -2.38 -1.42
C VAL A 28 -1.92 -0.85 -1.51
N ALA A 29 -0.79 -0.27 -1.09
CA ALA A 29 -0.59 1.18 -1.17
C ALA A 29 -0.56 1.67 -2.63
N LEU A 30 0.13 0.94 -3.52
CA LEU A 30 0.21 1.24 -4.94
C LEU A 30 -1.18 1.17 -5.62
N ASP A 31 -1.95 0.13 -5.35
CA ASP A 31 -3.30 -0.03 -5.89
C ASP A 31 -4.24 1.09 -5.43
N MET A 32 -4.12 1.52 -4.16
CA MET A 32 -4.89 2.64 -3.63
C MET A 32 -4.51 3.96 -4.33
N ASP A 33 -3.21 4.23 -4.49
CA ASP A 33 -2.75 5.44 -5.19
C ASP A 33 -3.28 5.48 -6.63
N ASN A 34 -3.16 4.36 -7.35
CA ASN A 34 -3.66 4.22 -8.71
C ASN A 34 -5.18 4.39 -8.77
N HIS A 35 -5.92 3.85 -7.79
CA HIS A 35 -7.36 4.04 -7.71
C HIS A 35 -7.73 5.52 -7.56
N LEU A 36 -7.12 6.23 -6.61
CA LEU A 36 -7.35 7.65 -6.39
C LEU A 36 -7.00 8.48 -7.64
N ARG A 37 -5.88 8.17 -8.29
CA ARG A 37 -5.48 8.80 -9.57
C ARG A 37 -6.56 8.64 -10.64
N SER A 38 -7.10 7.42 -10.77
CA SER A 38 -8.11 7.11 -11.77
C SER A 38 -9.39 7.91 -11.53
N ARG A 39 -9.78 8.08 -10.26
CA ARG A 39 -10.94 8.88 -9.87
C ARG A 39 -10.76 10.35 -10.21
N LEU A 40 -9.60 10.93 -9.87
CA LEU A 40 -9.27 12.33 -10.22
C LEU A 40 -9.36 12.56 -11.73
N LYS A 41 -8.81 11.64 -12.54
CA LYS A 41 -8.85 11.75 -14.00
C LYS A 41 -10.26 11.63 -14.59
N SER A 42 -11.15 10.90 -13.92
CA SER A 42 -12.53 10.66 -14.37
C SER A 42 -13.53 11.70 -13.90
N LEU A 43 -13.11 12.64 -13.05
CA LEU A 43 -14.01 13.61 -12.44
C LEU A 43 -14.46 14.65 -13.47
N PRO A 44 -15.77 14.96 -13.55
CA PRO A 44 -16.27 16.15 -14.24
C PRO A 44 -15.64 17.44 -13.70
N ASP A 45 -15.37 18.40 -14.59
CA ASP A 45 -14.72 19.69 -14.25
C ASP A 45 -15.56 20.56 -13.28
N ASP A 46 -16.87 20.33 -13.21
CA ASP A 46 -17.80 21.07 -12.34
C ASP A 46 -17.83 20.57 -10.89
N LEU A 47 -17.09 19.50 -10.57
CA LEU A 47 -17.00 18.92 -9.23
C LEU A 47 -15.69 19.26 -8.52
N THR A 48 -15.37 20.56 -8.45
CA THR A 48 -14.13 21.07 -7.84
C THR A 48 -13.94 20.61 -6.39
N ASP A 49 -15.01 20.56 -5.60
CA ASP A 49 -14.96 20.12 -4.20
C ASP A 49 -14.54 18.64 -4.09
N ALA A 50 -15.08 17.78 -4.95
CA ALA A 50 -14.73 16.36 -4.95
C ALA A 50 -13.30 16.13 -5.46
N TYR A 51 -12.80 16.97 -6.38
CA TYR A 51 -11.39 16.96 -6.77
C TYR A 51 -10.49 17.24 -5.57
N SER A 52 -10.77 18.32 -4.83
CA SER A 52 -9.98 18.70 -3.65
C SER A 52 -9.97 17.61 -2.59
N ILE A 53 -11.11 16.94 -2.34
CA ILE A 53 -11.20 15.87 -1.35
C ILE A 53 -10.37 14.65 -1.76
N ILE A 54 -10.45 14.23 -3.03
CA ILE A 54 -9.71 13.06 -3.50
C ILE A 54 -8.20 13.33 -3.52
N ASP A 55 -7.79 14.54 -3.90
CA ASP A 55 -6.39 14.95 -3.88
C ASP A 55 -5.85 15.00 -2.44
N ASP A 56 -6.62 15.53 -1.49
CA ASP A 56 -6.27 15.54 -0.07
C ASP A 56 -6.08 14.10 0.49
N ILE A 57 -6.99 13.18 0.16
CA ILE A 57 -6.87 11.76 0.54
C ILE A 57 -5.60 11.14 -0.06
N ARG A 58 -5.28 11.45 -1.32
CA ARG A 58 -4.07 10.95 -1.98
C ARG A 58 -2.81 11.51 -1.31
N GLN A 59 -2.77 12.80 -0.98
CA GLN A 59 -1.65 13.39 -0.26
C GLN A 59 -1.48 12.77 1.13
N GLN A 60 -2.58 12.57 1.86
CA GLN A 60 -2.56 11.96 3.19
C GLN A 60 -2.08 10.50 3.15
N LEU A 61 -2.42 9.74 2.10
CA LEU A 61 -1.86 8.40 1.86
C LEU A 61 -0.33 8.46 1.78
N HIS A 62 0.23 9.38 0.98
CA HIS A 62 1.69 9.54 0.87
C HIS A 62 2.34 9.94 2.19
N VAL A 63 1.69 10.79 3.00
CA VAL A 63 2.17 11.13 4.35
C VAL A 63 2.24 9.89 5.23
N TYR A 64 1.19 9.08 5.28
CA TYR A 64 1.19 7.83 6.07
C TYR A 64 2.25 6.85 5.59
N MET A 65 2.45 6.74 4.27
CA MET A 65 3.50 5.89 3.71
C MET A 65 4.89 6.36 4.17
N ALA A 66 5.17 7.66 4.11
CA ALA A 66 6.43 8.24 4.56
C ALA A 66 6.65 8.03 6.08
N ASP A 67 5.63 8.23 6.90
CA ASP A 67 5.67 8.01 8.35
C ASP A 67 6.00 6.54 8.71
N HIS A 68 5.60 5.61 7.85
CA HIS A 68 5.86 4.18 8.00
C HIS A 68 7.08 3.68 7.20
N GLY A 69 7.85 4.58 6.58
CA GLY A 69 9.07 4.23 5.84
C GLY A 69 8.82 3.42 4.57
N VAL A 70 7.66 3.61 3.93
CA VAL A 70 7.30 2.99 2.65
C VAL A 70 7.33 4.07 1.56
N SER A 71 8.00 3.81 0.44
CA SER A 71 7.91 4.65 -0.75
C SER A 71 7.45 3.84 -1.97
N LEU A 72 6.65 4.47 -2.83
CA LEU A 72 6.29 3.89 -4.14
C LEU A 72 7.45 3.91 -5.14
N GLU A 73 8.51 4.66 -4.84
CA GLU A 73 9.72 4.76 -5.67
C GLU A 73 10.77 3.70 -5.32
N ASP A 74 10.57 2.93 -4.24
CA ASP A 74 11.56 1.96 -3.74
C ASP A 74 11.78 0.76 -4.68
N VAL A 75 10.95 0.59 -5.71
CA VAL A 75 10.93 -0.59 -6.60
C VAL A 75 11.28 -0.25 -8.06
N GLU A 76 11.81 0.95 -8.32
CA GLU A 76 12.32 1.36 -9.65
C GLU A 76 13.76 0.90 -9.93
#